data_AF-A0A0N7KJM7-F1
#
_entry.id   AF-A0A0N7KJM7-F1
#
_cell.length_a   1.000
_cell.length_b   1.000
_cell.length_c   1.000
_cell.angle_alpha   90.00
_cell.angle_beta   90.00
_cell.angle_gamma   90.00
#
_symmetry.space_group_name_H-M   'P 1'
#
loop_
_entity.id
_entity.type
_entity.pdbx_description
1 polymer ?
#
loop_
_entity_poly.entity_id
_entity_poly.type
_entity_poly.pdbx_seq_one_letter_code
_entity_poly.pdbx_strand_id
1 'polypeptide(L)'
;MAGASFLSTVRQPPAPPPPLLAPRGSASSVSSPARRHAHILVCCHATAQEEPVRFRRRDLIGGCLTTAIGLELVEGSTGFTGVATAADLIERRQRSEFQSSIKSTLATAITAKKELIPSLLTLALNDAMTYDKATKSGGPNGSVRLSAEISRPENSGLSAAVDLLVEAKKEIDSYSKGGPIAFADLIQFAAQSALKLTFVDAAIAKCGGN
;
A
#
# COMPACT_ATOMS: atom_id res chain seq x y z
N MET A 1 -79.66 30.06 20.18
CA MET A 1 -79.00 31.14 19.41
C MET A 1 -77.50 31.02 19.63
N ALA A 2 -76.71 31.15 18.56
CA ALA A 2 -75.26 30.92 18.43
C ALA A 2 -74.84 29.44 18.56
N GLY A 3 -74.30 28.74 17.56
CA GLY A 3 -73.73 29.15 16.28
C GLY A 3 -72.20 29.17 16.33
N ALA A 4 -71.60 28.46 15.37
CA ALA A 4 -70.18 28.40 14.99
C ALA A 4 -69.31 27.37 15.74
N SER A 5 -68.37 26.66 15.11
CA SER A 5 -68.13 26.22 13.72
C SER A 5 -66.88 25.36 13.80
N PHE A 6 -66.88 24.19 13.15
CA PHE A 6 -65.70 23.34 12.97
C PHE A 6 -64.67 24.03 12.08
N LEU A 7 -63.41 24.12 12.54
CA LEU A 7 -62.26 24.37 11.66
C LEU A 7 -61.19 23.31 11.91
N SER A 8 -61.18 22.35 10.99
CA SER A 8 -60.17 21.31 10.81
C SER A 8 -58.83 21.94 10.43
N THR A 9 -57.79 21.66 11.22
CA THR A 9 -56.43 22.11 10.92
C THR A 9 -55.76 21.06 10.02
N VAL A 10 -55.92 21.22 8.70
CA VAL A 10 -55.14 20.46 7.71
C VAL A 10 -53.70 20.98 7.74
N ARG A 11 -52.79 20.17 8.25
CA ARG A 11 -51.36 20.43 8.23
C ARG A 11 -50.82 20.07 6.84
N GLN A 12 -50.57 21.08 6.00
CA GLN A 12 -49.94 20.90 4.69
C GLN A 12 -48.47 20.47 4.82
N PRO A 13 -47.96 19.59 3.95
CA PRO A 13 -46.53 19.29 3.87
C PRO A 13 -45.74 20.45 3.25
N PRO A 14 -44.44 20.63 3.61
CA PRO A 14 -43.62 21.71 3.09
C PRO A 14 -43.32 21.56 1.60
N ALA A 15 -43.29 22.68 0.88
CA ALA A 15 -43.00 22.78 -0.54
C ALA A 15 -41.53 22.44 -0.89
N PRO A 16 -41.26 21.88 -2.08
CA PRO A 16 -39.89 21.62 -2.54
C PRO A 16 -39.16 22.93 -2.92
N PRO A 17 -37.82 22.98 -2.78
CA PRO A 17 -37.02 24.15 -3.16
C PRO A 17 -36.98 24.37 -4.68
N PRO A 18 -36.79 25.62 -5.14
CA PRO A 18 -36.74 25.96 -6.57
C PRO A 18 -35.46 25.43 -7.25
N PRO A 19 -35.49 25.16 -8.57
CA PRO A 19 -34.32 24.69 -9.30
C PRO A 19 -33.33 25.85 -9.50
N LEU A 20 -32.09 25.66 -9.06
CA LEU A 20 -31.00 26.59 -9.38
C LEU A 20 -30.51 26.32 -10.81
N LEU A 21 -30.58 27.37 -11.63
CA LEU A 21 -30.14 27.40 -13.02
C LEU A 21 -28.66 27.06 -13.16
N ALA A 22 -28.36 26.13 -14.06
CA ALA A 22 -27.02 25.87 -14.56
C ALA A 22 -26.59 26.99 -15.53
N PRO A 23 -25.35 27.52 -15.45
CA PRO A 23 -24.78 28.27 -16.55
C PRO A 23 -24.32 27.31 -17.66
N ARG A 24 -24.90 27.49 -18.85
CA ARG A 24 -24.42 26.91 -20.12
C ARG A 24 -23.06 27.49 -20.49
N GLY A 25 -22.24 26.63 -21.09
CA GLY A 25 -20.80 26.80 -21.22
C GLY A 25 -20.32 27.77 -22.31
N SER A 26 -19.04 28.07 -22.19
CA SER A 26 -18.17 28.54 -23.27
C SER A 26 -17.14 27.45 -23.56
N ALA A 27 -17.20 26.88 -24.76
CA ALA A 27 -16.24 25.92 -25.26
C ALA A 27 -14.88 26.61 -25.49
N SER A 28 -13.82 26.10 -24.87
CA SER A 28 -12.44 26.43 -25.23
C SER A 28 -11.75 25.16 -25.71
N SER A 29 -11.24 25.27 -26.94
CA SER A 29 -10.55 24.27 -27.74
C SER A 29 -9.48 23.45 -27.02
N VAL A 30 -9.49 22.16 -27.30
CA VAL A 30 -8.44 21.19 -26.97
C VAL A 30 -7.13 21.59 -27.68
N SER A 31 -6.07 21.81 -26.91
CA SER A 31 -4.69 21.71 -27.40
C SER A 31 -3.89 20.83 -26.43
N SER A 32 -3.48 19.66 -26.91
CA SER A 32 -2.64 18.71 -26.18
C SER A 32 -1.24 19.30 -25.93
N PRO A 33 -0.73 19.37 -24.69
CA PRO A 33 0.69 19.57 -24.46
C PRO A 33 1.40 18.21 -24.46
N ALA A 34 2.44 18.11 -25.28
CA ALA A 34 3.32 16.97 -25.43
C ALA A 34 3.84 16.41 -24.10
N ARG A 35 3.98 15.08 -24.03
CA ARG A 35 4.72 14.38 -22.97
C ARG A 35 6.10 15.02 -22.77
N ARG A 36 6.28 15.72 -21.66
CA ARG A 36 7.62 16.00 -21.12
C ARG A 36 7.88 14.95 -20.04
N HIS A 37 8.73 13.97 -20.36
CA HIS A 37 9.33 13.12 -19.33
C HIS A 37 10.17 14.01 -18.42
N ALA A 38 9.67 14.29 -17.22
CA ALA A 38 10.48 14.87 -16.16
C ALA A 38 11.50 13.80 -15.75
N HIS A 39 12.75 13.95 -16.17
CA HIS A 39 13.86 13.19 -15.58
C HIS A 39 13.98 13.64 -14.13
N ILE A 40 13.48 12.81 -13.20
CA ILE A 40 13.75 12.97 -11.77
C ILE A 40 15.23 12.65 -11.59
N LEU A 41 16.05 13.69 -11.51
CA LEU A 41 17.45 13.56 -11.13
C LEU A 41 17.49 13.45 -9.60
N VAL A 42 17.71 12.25 -9.08
CA VAL A 42 17.97 12.04 -7.65
C VAL A 42 19.41 12.44 -7.37
N CYS A 43 19.62 13.66 -6.89
CA CYS A 43 20.90 14.08 -6.34
C CYS A 43 21.01 13.61 -4.89
N CYS A 44 21.73 12.51 -4.65
CA CYS A 44 22.18 12.15 -3.32
C CYS A 44 23.34 13.09 -2.95
N HIS A 45 23.12 13.99 -2.00
CA HIS A 45 24.17 14.84 -1.46
C HIS A 45 24.95 14.05 -0.40
N ALA A 46 25.98 13.31 -0.82
CA ALA A 46 26.97 12.79 0.11
C ALA A 46 27.97 13.91 0.40
N THR A 47 27.98 14.43 1.63
CA THR A 47 29.04 15.31 2.11
C THR A 47 30.30 14.47 2.34
N ALA A 48 31.04 14.22 1.28
CA ALA A 48 32.44 13.85 1.35
C ALA A 48 33.24 15.07 0.88
N GLN A 49 33.87 15.77 1.82
CA GLN A 49 35.03 16.56 1.46
C GLN A 49 36.10 15.57 0.99
N GLU A 50 36.30 15.43 -0.32
CA GLU A 50 37.58 15.14 -0.96
C GLU A 50 37.46 15.52 -2.46
N GLU A 51 38.50 16.18 -2.97
CA GLU A 51 38.62 16.75 -4.32
C GLU A 51 38.30 15.75 -5.45
N PRO A 52 37.52 16.11 -6.49
CA PRO A 52 37.17 15.17 -7.53
C PRO A 52 38.28 15.09 -8.60
N VAL A 53 39.09 14.03 -8.55
CA VAL A 53 39.91 13.63 -9.69
C VAL A 53 38.99 13.14 -10.82
N ARG A 54 38.85 13.99 -11.84
CA ARG A 54 37.92 13.81 -12.95
C ARG A 54 38.52 12.88 -14.02
N PHE A 55 38.28 11.58 -13.91
CA PHE A 55 38.67 10.65 -14.98
C PHE A 55 37.74 10.76 -16.19
N ARG A 56 38.33 11.06 -17.36
CA ARG A 56 37.64 10.99 -18.66
C ARG A 56 37.93 9.64 -19.31
N ARG A 57 36.94 9.07 -20.00
CA ARG A 57 37.04 7.81 -20.78
C ARG A 57 38.11 7.82 -21.90
N ARG A 58 38.87 8.90 -22.08
CA ARG A 58 39.92 9.02 -23.12
C ARG A 58 41.33 8.71 -22.61
N ASP A 59 41.53 8.50 -21.31
CA ASP A 59 42.86 8.29 -20.73
C ASP A 59 43.28 6.80 -20.69
N LEU A 60 42.48 5.87 -21.25
CA LEU A 60 42.80 4.44 -21.32
C LEU A 60 43.63 4.04 -22.56
N ILE A 61 43.96 4.98 -23.46
CA ILE A 61 44.77 4.70 -24.65
C ILE A 61 45.88 5.74 -24.74
N GLY A 62 46.96 5.53 -24.00
CA GLY A 62 48.19 6.33 -24.14
C GLY A 62 48.99 6.41 -22.86
N GLY A 63 49.94 5.50 -22.67
CA GLY A 63 50.88 5.61 -21.56
C GLY A 63 51.55 4.31 -21.15
N CYS A 64 52.16 3.59 -22.09
CA CYS A 64 53.24 2.67 -21.75
C CYS A 64 54.49 3.52 -21.56
N LEU A 65 55.00 3.57 -20.32
CA LEU A 65 56.39 3.76 -19.87
C LEU A 65 56.46 4.67 -18.62
N THR A 66 57.15 4.15 -17.60
CA THR A 66 57.71 4.83 -16.42
C THR A 66 56.75 5.24 -15.29
N THR A 67 56.55 4.36 -14.31
CA THR A 67 57.21 4.41 -12.98
C THR A 67 56.63 3.29 -12.11
N ALA A 68 57.48 2.31 -11.79
CA ALA A 68 57.17 1.28 -10.80
C ALA A 68 57.47 1.82 -9.39
N ILE A 69 56.45 2.33 -8.69
CA ILE A 69 56.42 2.39 -7.23
C ILE A 69 54.98 2.08 -6.79
N GLY A 70 54.82 0.89 -6.20
CA GLY A 70 53.75 0.44 -5.31
C GLY A 70 52.35 1.03 -5.45
N LEU A 71 51.50 0.35 -6.23
CA LEU A 71 50.07 0.27 -5.92
C LEU A 71 49.60 -1.19 -6.05
N GLU A 72 50.23 -2.07 -5.27
CA GLU A 72 49.66 -3.37 -4.95
C GLU A 72 48.71 -3.17 -3.75
N LEU A 73 47.51 -3.74 -3.85
CA LEU A 73 46.37 -3.71 -2.91
C LEU A 73 45.46 -2.45 -2.89
N VAL A 74 44.75 -2.23 -4.01
CA VAL A 74 43.28 -2.05 -3.93
C VAL A 74 42.63 -3.16 -4.74
N GLU A 75 42.92 -4.41 -4.36
CA GLU A 75 42.26 -5.61 -4.89
C GLU A 75 41.57 -6.40 -3.76
N GLY A 76 41.11 -5.68 -2.73
CA GLY A 76 40.45 -6.25 -1.55
C GLY A 76 38.95 -5.94 -1.42
N SER A 77 38.38 -5.09 -2.28
CA SER A 77 37.00 -4.58 -2.07
C SER A 77 35.92 -5.21 -2.97
N THR A 78 36.28 -6.07 -3.92
CA THR A 78 35.32 -6.70 -4.85
C THR A 78 34.71 -8.00 -4.33
N GLY A 79 35.37 -8.69 -3.39
CA GLY A 79 34.85 -9.93 -2.81
C GLY A 79 33.63 -9.71 -1.92
N PHE A 80 33.62 -8.63 -1.13
CA PHE A 80 32.51 -8.32 -0.22
C PHE A 80 31.24 -7.88 -0.98
N THR A 81 31.39 -7.15 -2.09
CA THR A 81 30.25 -6.73 -2.91
C THR A 81 29.60 -7.90 -3.65
N GLY A 82 30.38 -8.90 -4.08
CA GLY A 82 29.86 -10.14 -4.67
C GLY A 82 29.05 -11.00 -3.67
N VAL A 83 29.54 -11.16 -2.44
CA VAL A 83 28.82 -11.91 -1.40
C VAL A 83 27.56 -11.16 -0.93
N ALA A 84 27.65 -9.84 -0.73
CA ALA A 84 26.51 -9.02 -0.36
C ALA A 84 25.41 -9.02 -1.43
N THR A 85 25.77 -8.96 -2.72
CA THR A 85 24.79 -9.04 -3.81
C THR A 85 24.15 -10.41 -3.93
N ALA A 86 24.93 -11.50 -3.78
CA ALA A 86 24.38 -12.85 -3.77
C ALA A 86 23.41 -13.07 -2.59
N ALA A 87 23.74 -12.59 -1.39
CA ALA A 87 22.87 -12.66 -0.22
C ALA A 87 21.55 -11.90 -0.43
N ASP A 88 21.60 -10.66 -0.96
CA ASP A 88 20.40 -9.86 -1.26
C ASP A 88 19.48 -10.57 -2.28
N LEU A 89 20.04 -11.18 -3.33
CA LEU A 89 19.26 -11.94 -4.30
C LEU A 89 18.56 -13.16 -3.67
N ILE A 90 19.24 -13.87 -2.77
CA ILE A 90 18.68 -15.02 -2.05
C ILE A 90 17.55 -14.57 -1.12
N GLU A 91 17.75 -13.51 -0.34
CA GLU A 91 16.73 -12.98 0.56
C GLU A 91 15.48 -12.50 -0.19
N ARG A 92 15.67 -11.78 -1.31
CA ARG A 92 14.55 -11.36 -2.17
C ARG A 92 13.77 -12.55 -2.71
N ARG A 93 14.48 -13.60 -3.15
CA ARG A 93 13.84 -14.82 -3.64
C ARG A 93 13.02 -15.47 -2.53
N GLN A 94 13.60 -15.71 -1.36
CA GLN A 94 12.90 -16.31 -0.22
C GLN A 94 11.67 -15.51 0.20
N ARG A 95 11.80 -14.18 0.27
CA ARG A 95 10.68 -13.29 0.58
C ARG A 95 9.60 -13.35 -0.50
N SER A 96 9.97 -13.41 -1.77
CA SER A 96 9.00 -13.48 -2.88
C SER A 96 8.24 -14.80 -2.89
N GLU A 97 8.92 -15.91 -2.64
CA GLU A 97 8.33 -17.25 -2.55
C GLU A 97 7.35 -17.29 -1.37
N PHE A 98 7.76 -16.80 -0.20
CA PHE A 98 6.89 -16.74 0.98
C PHE A 98 5.67 -15.82 0.76
N GLN A 99 5.86 -14.65 0.17
CA GLN A 99 4.76 -13.75 -0.17
C GLN A 99 3.77 -14.38 -1.14
N SER A 100 4.24 -15.21 -2.07
CA SER A 100 3.36 -15.95 -3.00
C SER A 100 2.48 -16.95 -2.23
N SER A 101 3.08 -17.74 -1.33
CA SER A 101 2.34 -18.66 -0.46
C SER A 101 1.31 -17.95 0.42
N ILE A 102 1.69 -16.84 1.06
CA ILE A 102 0.78 -16.01 1.87
C ILE A 102 -0.41 -15.55 1.05
N LYS A 103 -0.17 -15.00 -0.16
CA LYS A 103 -1.25 -14.52 -1.04
C LYS A 103 -2.19 -15.66 -1.44
N SER A 104 -1.67 -16.86 -1.67
CA SER A 104 -2.47 -18.04 -2.00
C SER A 104 -3.37 -18.48 -0.83
N THR A 105 -2.81 -18.62 0.37
CA THR A 105 -3.58 -18.96 1.59
C THR A 105 -4.66 -17.91 1.86
N LEU A 106 -4.31 -16.62 1.83
CA LEU A 106 -5.26 -15.53 2.05
C LEU A 106 -6.35 -15.48 0.98
N ALA A 107 -6.01 -15.65 -0.30
CA ALA A 107 -7.02 -15.67 -1.37
C ALA A 107 -8.04 -16.79 -1.15
N THR A 108 -7.58 -17.97 -0.74
CA THR A 108 -8.45 -19.13 -0.43
C THR A 108 -9.35 -18.84 0.76
N ALA A 109 -8.77 -18.36 1.86
CA ALA A 109 -9.51 -18.05 3.10
C ALA A 109 -10.57 -16.94 2.89
N ILE A 110 -10.23 -15.89 2.13
CA ILE A 110 -11.15 -14.76 1.85
C ILE A 110 -12.22 -15.17 0.85
N THR A 111 -11.90 -16.01 -0.16
CA THR A 111 -12.91 -16.50 -1.11
C THR A 111 -13.96 -17.37 -0.42
N ALA A 112 -13.59 -18.11 0.63
CA ALA A 112 -14.53 -18.89 1.44
C ALA A 112 -15.47 -18.01 2.28
N LYS A 113 -15.09 -16.75 2.56
CA LYS A 113 -15.81 -15.80 3.43
C LYS A 113 -15.87 -14.41 2.79
N LYS A 114 -16.46 -14.31 1.60
CA LYS A 114 -16.50 -13.07 0.81
C LYS A 114 -17.22 -11.92 1.54
N GLU A 115 -18.14 -12.23 2.44
CA GLU A 115 -18.84 -11.26 3.29
C GLU A 115 -17.92 -10.45 4.22
N LEU A 116 -16.72 -10.98 4.52
CA LEU A 116 -15.73 -10.33 5.37
C LEU A 116 -14.80 -9.37 4.62
N ILE A 117 -14.90 -9.28 3.29
CA ILE A 117 -14.06 -8.39 2.48
C ILE A 117 -14.15 -6.93 2.98
N PRO A 118 -15.33 -6.32 3.17
CA PRO A 118 -15.41 -4.96 3.70
C PRO A 118 -14.74 -4.82 5.07
N SER A 119 -14.96 -5.79 5.98
CA SER A 119 -14.37 -5.78 7.32
C SER A 119 -12.84 -5.88 7.27
N LEU A 120 -12.26 -6.69 6.38
CA LEU A 120 -10.80 -6.77 6.20
C LEU A 120 -10.21 -5.45 5.70
N LEU A 121 -10.90 -4.77 4.79
CA LEU A 121 -10.47 -3.46 4.29
C LEU A 121 -10.57 -2.38 5.38
N THR A 122 -11.66 -2.37 6.15
CA THR A 122 -11.83 -1.46 7.28
C THR A 122 -10.80 -1.74 8.38
N LEU A 123 -10.51 -3.00 8.68
CA LEU A 123 -9.50 -3.39 9.66
C LEU A 123 -8.11 -2.83 9.30
N ALA A 124 -7.68 -3.00 8.04
CA ALA A 124 -6.39 -2.49 7.58
C ALA A 124 -6.35 -0.96 7.53
N LEU A 125 -7.47 -0.31 7.18
CA LEU A 125 -7.61 1.14 7.23
C LEU A 125 -7.49 1.65 8.66
N ASN A 126 -8.25 1.08 9.60
CA ASN A 126 -8.28 1.54 10.98
C ASN A 126 -6.92 1.38 11.66
N ASP A 127 -6.21 0.26 11.43
CA ASP A 127 -4.84 0.06 11.92
C ASP A 127 -3.90 1.18 11.40
N ALA A 128 -3.98 1.49 10.10
CA ALA A 128 -3.14 2.52 9.47
C ALA A 128 -3.49 3.95 9.90
N MET A 129 -4.77 4.25 10.15
CA MET A 129 -5.26 5.59 10.44
C MET A 129 -4.89 6.10 11.85
N THR A 130 -4.31 5.25 12.70
CA THR A 130 -3.79 5.66 14.02
C THR A 130 -2.49 6.46 13.94
N TYR A 131 -1.89 6.61 12.75
CA TYR A 131 -0.61 7.30 12.61
C TYR A 131 -0.72 8.80 12.93
N ASP A 132 0.05 9.24 13.93
CA ASP A 132 0.27 10.65 14.23
C ASP A 132 1.67 11.08 13.77
N LYS A 133 1.72 12.13 12.95
CA LYS A 133 2.97 12.70 12.43
C LYS A 133 3.78 13.41 13.51
N ALA A 134 3.14 14.04 14.49
CA ALA A 134 3.83 14.83 15.51
C ALA A 134 4.64 13.92 16.44
N THR A 135 4.02 12.85 16.93
CA THR A 135 4.68 11.86 17.80
C THR A 135 5.40 10.74 17.04
N LYS A 136 5.12 10.58 15.74
CA LYS A 136 5.54 9.43 14.92
C LYS A 136 5.07 8.10 15.50
N SER A 137 3.91 8.07 16.16
CA SER A 137 3.32 6.88 16.76
C SER A 137 2.12 6.36 15.96
N GLY A 138 1.73 5.10 16.17
CA GLY A 138 0.61 4.46 15.46
C GLY A 138 1.00 3.99 14.06
N GLY A 139 0.01 3.90 13.17
CA GLY A 139 0.17 3.38 11.81
C GLY A 139 -0.04 1.86 11.72
N PRO A 140 0.21 1.27 10.54
CA PRO A 140 -0.11 -0.13 10.24
C PRO A 140 0.85 -1.11 10.95
N ASN A 141 0.69 -1.22 12.27
CA ASN A 141 1.56 -1.96 13.17
C ASN A 141 0.88 -3.20 13.78
N GLY A 142 -0.38 -3.47 13.41
CA GLY A 142 -1.19 -4.58 13.89
C GLY A 142 -1.67 -4.41 15.34
N SER A 143 -1.74 -3.19 15.86
CA SER A 143 -2.28 -2.87 17.18
C SER A 143 -3.80 -3.03 17.23
N VAL A 144 -4.49 -2.88 16.08
CA VAL A 144 -5.95 -3.03 15.97
C VAL A 144 -6.50 -4.35 16.53
N ARG A 145 -5.69 -5.42 16.55
CA ARG A 145 -6.09 -6.74 17.09
C ARG A 145 -6.13 -6.80 18.62
N LEU A 146 -5.52 -5.84 19.30
CA LEU A 146 -5.43 -5.84 20.76
C LEU A 146 -6.81 -5.57 21.37
N SER A 147 -7.13 -6.24 22.47
CA SER A 147 -8.46 -6.16 23.10
C SER A 147 -8.90 -4.73 23.43
N ALA A 148 -7.94 -3.86 23.78
CA ALA A 148 -8.21 -2.45 24.08
C ALA A 148 -8.52 -1.59 22.85
N GLU A 149 -8.12 -2.04 21.66
CA GLU A 149 -8.33 -1.30 20.41
C GLU A 149 -9.50 -1.86 19.60
N ILE A 150 -9.62 -3.19 19.51
CA ILE A 150 -10.72 -3.86 18.80
C ILE A 150 -12.09 -3.60 19.45
N SER A 151 -12.12 -3.28 20.75
CA SER A 151 -13.35 -2.97 21.49
C SER A 151 -13.85 -1.53 21.30
N ARG A 152 -13.08 -0.67 20.62
CA ARG A 152 -13.47 0.71 20.35
C ARG A 152 -14.62 0.75 19.33
N PRO A 153 -15.50 1.77 19.38
CA PRO A 153 -16.68 1.83 18.52
C PRO A 153 -16.33 1.85 17.02
N GLU A 154 -15.20 2.46 16.63
CA GLU A 154 -14.73 2.48 15.24
C GLU A 154 -14.35 1.10 14.69
N ASN A 155 -14.07 0.14 15.58
CA ASN A 155 -13.66 -1.23 15.26
C ASN A 155 -14.79 -2.25 15.47
N SER A 156 -16.02 -1.78 15.68
CA SER A 156 -17.19 -2.65 15.85
C SER A 156 -17.41 -3.54 14.61
N GLY A 157 -17.69 -4.83 14.85
CA GLY A 157 -17.94 -5.80 13.77
C GLY A 157 -16.70 -6.33 13.06
N LEU A 158 -15.49 -6.01 13.53
CA LEU A 158 -14.23 -6.47 12.91
C LEU A 158 -13.68 -7.78 13.53
N SER A 159 -14.30 -8.32 14.58
CA SER A 159 -13.84 -9.54 15.26
C SER A 159 -13.74 -10.74 14.33
N ALA A 160 -14.76 -10.99 13.50
CA ALA A 160 -14.75 -12.09 12.55
C ALA A 160 -13.62 -11.99 11.51
N ALA A 161 -13.24 -10.76 11.13
CA ALA A 161 -12.11 -10.52 10.24
C ALA A 161 -10.79 -10.84 10.96
N VAL A 162 -10.63 -10.43 12.22
CA VAL A 162 -9.46 -10.78 13.05
C VAL A 162 -9.35 -12.29 13.23
N ASP A 163 -10.45 -12.99 13.49
CA ASP A 163 -10.47 -14.45 13.67
C ASP A 163 -10.04 -15.19 12.39
N LEU A 164 -10.50 -14.73 11.20
CA LEU A 164 -10.02 -15.24 9.92
C LEU A 164 -8.50 -15.08 9.81
N LEU A 165 -7.97 -13.91 10.17
CA LEU A 165 -6.52 -13.66 10.11
C LEU A 165 -5.75 -14.52 11.13
N VAL A 166 -6.28 -14.77 12.32
CA VAL A 166 -5.66 -15.65 13.30
C VAL A 166 -5.51 -17.07 12.76
N GLU A 167 -6.56 -17.62 12.12
CA GLU A 167 -6.49 -18.95 11.50
C GLU A 167 -5.55 -18.98 10.30
N ALA A 168 -5.63 -17.99 9.41
CA ALA A 168 -4.71 -17.88 8.27
C ALA A 168 -3.24 -17.75 8.74
N LYS A 169 -3.00 -17.02 9.84
CA LYS A 169 -1.66 -16.89 10.43
C LYS A 169 -1.13 -18.23 10.92
N LYS A 170 -1.94 -19.04 11.61
CA LYS A 170 -1.53 -20.38 12.08
C LYS A 170 -1.10 -21.26 10.91
N GLU A 171 -1.85 -21.23 9.82
CA GLU A 171 -1.50 -21.96 8.59
C GLU A 171 -0.18 -21.43 7.99
N ILE A 172 -0.06 -20.12 7.80
CA ILE A 172 1.13 -19.46 7.24
C ILE A 172 2.39 -19.76 8.07
N ASP A 173 2.29 -19.65 9.39
CA ASP A 173 3.39 -19.90 10.31
C ASP A 173 3.84 -21.36 10.28
N SER A 174 2.93 -22.31 9.98
CA SER A 174 3.24 -23.75 9.93
C SER A 174 4.20 -24.13 8.79
N TYR A 175 4.19 -23.39 7.69
CA TYR A 175 5.08 -23.61 6.53
C TYR A 175 6.14 -22.53 6.36
N SER A 176 6.21 -21.54 7.26
CA SER A 176 7.21 -20.49 7.20
C SER A 176 8.60 -21.01 7.56
N LYS A 177 9.57 -20.77 6.67
CA LYS A 177 10.99 -21.10 6.90
C LYS A 177 11.74 -19.96 7.62
N GLY A 178 11.14 -18.77 7.68
CA GLY A 178 11.77 -17.54 8.16
C GLY A 178 11.22 -17.02 9.48
N GLY A 179 10.49 -17.85 10.23
CA GLY A 179 9.80 -17.46 11.46
C GLY A 179 8.37 -16.96 11.24
N PRO A 180 7.65 -16.63 12.31
CA PRO A 180 6.24 -16.28 12.24
C PRO A 180 6.02 -14.94 11.53
N ILE A 181 4.96 -14.83 10.73
CA ILE A 181 4.60 -13.55 10.09
C ILE A 181 4.09 -12.56 11.14
N ALA A 182 4.45 -11.28 11.01
CA ALA A 182 3.90 -10.23 11.85
C ALA A 182 2.43 -9.96 11.51
N PHE A 183 1.60 -9.64 12.52
CA PHE A 183 0.21 -9.25 12.28
C PHE A 183 0.09 -7.97 11.43
N ALA A 184 1.03 -7.04 11.56
CA ALA A 184 1.11 -5.83 10.74
C ALA A 184 1.11 -6.19 9.23
N ASP A 185 2.05 -7.04 8.82
CA ASP A 185 2.16 -7.49 7.42
C ASP A 185 0.94 -8.31 6.99
N LEU A 186 0.46 -9.20 7.86
CA LEU A 186 -0.68 -10.06 7.58
C LEU A 186 -1.96 -9.26 7.28
N ILE A 187 -2.26 -8.24 8.09
CA ILE A 187 -3.43 -7.38 7.90
C ILE A 187 -3.35 -6.67 6.54
N GLN A 188 -2.18 -6.14 6.18
CA GLN A 188 -2.00 -5.43 4.91
C GLN A 188 -2.02 -6.38 3.70
N PHE A 189 -1.46 -7.59 3.81
CA PHE A 189 -1.59 -8.62 2.77
C PHE A 189 -3.03 -9.09 2.61
N ALA A 190 -3.79 -9.20 3.70
CA ALA A 190 -5.20 -9.57 3.63
C ALA A 190 -6.02 -8.51 2.92
N ALA A 191 -5.81 -7.22 3.24
CA ALA A 191 -6.44 -6.12 2.51
C ALA A 191 -6.05 -6.10 1.03
N GLN A 192 -4.77 -6.34 0.70
CA GLN A 192 -4.34 -6.46 -0.69
C GLN A 192 -5.10 -7.58 -1.43
N SER A 193 -5.22 -8.76 -0.82
CA SER A 193 -5.93 -9.90 -1.41
C SER A 193 -7.44 -9.63 -1.53
N ALA A 194 -8.05 -9.01 -0.52
CA ALA A 194 -9.44 -8.60 -0.52
C ALA A 194 -9.74 -7.60 -1.65
N LEU A 195 -8.89 -6.57 -1.83
CA LEU A 195 -9.00 -5.60 -2.94
C LEU A 195 -8.88 -6.27 -4.31
N LYS A 196 -7.99 -7.27 -4.45
CA LYS A 196 -7.87 -8.00 -5.71
C LYS A 196 -9.15 -8.78 -6.03
N LEU A 197 -9.77 -9.39 -5.03
CA LEU A 197 -11.03 -10.11 -5.20
C LEU A 197 -12.16 -9.17 -5.65
N THR A 198 -12.26 -7.95 -5.11
CA THR A 198 -13.27 -6.99 -5.58
C THR A 198 -13.06 -6.59 -7.03
N PHE A 199 -11.81 -6.47 -7.49
CA PHE A 199 -11.51 -6.22 -8.91
C PHE A 199 -11.87 -7.41 -9.80
N VAL A 200 -11.62 -8.63 -9.34
CA VAL A 200 -12.03 -9.85 -10.06
C VAL A 200 -13.55 -9.93 -10.15
N ASP A 201 -14.27 -9.74 -9.03
CA ASP A 201 -15.74 -9.75 -9.01
C ASP A 201 -16.32 -8.66 -9.94
N ALA A 202 -15.71 -7.48 -9.98
CA ALA A 202 -16.09 -6.41 -10.91
C ALA A 202 -15.81 -6.76 -12.38
N ALA A 203 -14.73 -7.50 -12.67
CA ALA A 203 -14.43 -7.98 -14.02
C ALA A 203 -15.46 -9.03 -14.47
N ILE A 204 -15.77 -10.01 -13.61
CA ILE A 204 -16.80 -11.03 -13.85
C ILE A 204 -18.15 -10.38 -14.10
N ALA A 205 -18.54 -9.39 -13.28
CA ALA A 205 -19.78 -8.65 -13.46
C ALA A 205 -19.86 -7.94 -14.82
N LYS A 206 -18.73 -7.36 -15.29
CA LYS A 206 -18.63 -6.73 -16.62
C LYS A 206 -18.68 -7.75 -17.77
N CYS A 207 -18.26 -8.98 -17.53
CA CYS A 207 -18.31 -10.09 -18.48
C CYS A 207 -19.64 -10.86 -18.48
N GLY A 208 -20.65 -10.39 -17.72
CA GLY A 208 -21.97 -11.03 -17.66
C GLY A 208 -22.07 -12.22 -16.68
N GLY A 209 -21.16 -12.32 -15.72
CA GLY A 209 -21.20 -13.36 -14.67
C GLY A 209 -20.44 -14.65 -14.99
N ASN A 210 -19.67 -14.68 -16.08
CA ASN A 210 -18.78 -15.79 -16.45
C ASN A 210 -17.34 -15.60 -15.94
#